data_AF-A0A965JAH8-F1
#
_entry.id   AF-A0A965JAH8-F1
#
_cell.length_a   1.000
_cell.length_b   1.000
_cell.length_c   1.000
_cell.angle_alpha   90.00
_cell.angle_beta   90.00
_cell.angle_gamma   90.00
#
_symmetry.space_group_name_H-M   'P 1'
#
loop_
_entity.id
_entity.type
_entity.pdbx_description
1 polymer ?
#
loop_
_entity_poly.entity_id
_entity_poly.type
_entity_poly.pdbx_seq_one_letter_code
_entity_poly.pdbx_strand_id
1 'polypeptide(L)'
;MIHYKTEAEISKIRESARLVSQTLAYITPYIVPGAIPLELDRLAEDFIRSNAAIPAFKGYRGSGSRAFPNTLCISVNEQVVHGIPNS
;
A
#
# COMPACT_ATOMS: atom_id res chain seq x y z
N MET A 1 -8.09 18.68 -15.60
CA MET A 1 -9.37 18.25 -16.17
C MET A 1 -9.89 17.11 -15.32
N ILE A 2 -11.16 17.16 -14.88
CA ILE A 2 -11.74 16.08 -14.07
C ILE A 2 -12.30 15.03 -15.03
N HIS A 3 -11.91 13.77 -14.87
CA HIS A 3 -12.38 12.66 -15.67
C HIS A 3 -13.52 11.94 -14.94
N TYR A 4 -14.75 12.10 -15.43
CA TYR A 4 -15.89 11.34 -14.93
C TYR A 4 -15.70 9.86 -15.26
N LYS A 5 -15.97 9.01 -14.26
CA LYS A 5 -15.84 7.56 -14.40
C LYS A 5 -17.15 6.97 -14.89
N THR A 6 -17.05 5.97 -15.74
CA THR A 6 -18.17 5.11 -16.12
C THR A 6 -18.53 4.17 -14.97
N GLU A 7 -19.76 3.63 -14.95
CA GLU A 7 -20.18 2.64 -13.95
C GLU A 7 -19.24 1.41 -13.89
N ALA A 8 -18.70 1.01 -15.04
CA ALA A 8 -17.74 -0.09 -15.12
C ALA A 8 -16.40 0.26 -14.44
N GLU A 9 -15.88 1.48 -14.63
CA GLU A 9 -14.68 1.95 -13.92
C GLU A 9 -14.93 2.10 -12.42
N ILE A 10 -16.09 2.63 -12.02
CA ILE A 10 -16.48 2.75 -10.61
C ILE A 10 -16.51 1.38 -9.94
N SER A 11 -17.05 0.36 -10.62
CA SER A 11 -17.11 -1.00 -10.11
C SER A 11 -15.72 -1.60 -9.88
N LYS A 12 -14.78 -1.39 -10.81
CA LYS A 12 -13.37 -1.82 -10.65
C LYS A 12 -12.66 -1.07 -9.50
N ILE A 13 -12.90 0.24 -9.37
CA ILE A 13 -12.34 1.03 -8.27
C ILE A 13 -12.86 0.51 -6.93
N ARG A 14 -14.15 0.17 -6.83
CA ARG A 14 -14.76 -0.39 -5.62
C ARG A 14 -14.11 -1.70 -5.19
N GLU A 15 -13.87 -2.61 -6.13
CA GLU A 15 -13.19 -3.88 -5.86
C GLU A 15 -11.75 -3.66 -5.38
N SER A 16 -10.99 -2.81 -6.08
CA SER A 16 -9.62 -2.43 -5.68
C SER A 16 -9.58 -1.78 -4.29
N ALA A 17 -10.47 -0.83 -4.02
CA ALA A 17 -10.55 -0.16 -2.72
C ALA A 17 -10.93 -1.11 -1.58
N ARG A 18 -11.78 -2.11 -1.84
CA ARG A 18 -12.09 -3.15 -0.87
C ARG A 18 -10.85 -3.98 -0.51
N LEU A 19 -10.03 -4.37 -1.50
CA LEU A 19 -8.80 -5.10 -1.23
C LEU A 19 -7.78 -4.26 -0.45
N VAL A 20 -7.68 -2.96 -0.75
CA VAL A 20 -6.86 -2.02 0.05
C VAL A 20 -7.33 -2.01 1.50
N SER A 21 -8.64 -1.84 1.73
CA SER A 21 -9.22 -1.87 3.08
C SER A 21 -8.94 -3.18 3.81
N GLN A 22 -9.08 -4.32 3.14
CA GLN A 22 -8.79 -5.63 3.70
C GLN A 22 -7.31 -5.81 4.04
N THR A 23 -6.39 -5.29 3.21
CA THR A 23 -4.95 -5.35 3.46
C THR A 23 -4.59 -4.56 4.73
N LEU A 24 -5.14 -3.36 4.89
CA LEU A 24 -4.91 -2.54 6.09
C LEU A 24 -5.50 -3.19 7.35
N ALA A 25 -6.69 -3.77 7.24
CA ALA A 25 -7.30 -4.54 8.33
C ALA A 25 -6.47 -5.78 8.69
N TYR A 26 -5.93 -6.49 7.70
CA TYR A 26 -5.10 -7.68 7.89
C TYR A 26 -3.81 -7.38 8.67
N ILE A 27 -3.14 -6.26 8.37
CA ILE A 27 -1.88 -5.91 9.07
C ILE A 27 -2.11 -5.28 10.45
N THR A 28 -3.32 -4.80 10.76
CA THR A 28 -3.62 -4.07 12.01
C THR A 28 -3.22 -4.82 13.29
N PRO A 29 -3.47 -6.14 13.45
CA PRO A 29 -3.11 -6.88 14.66
C PRO A 29 -1.58 -6.99 14.89
N TYR A 30 -0.77 -6.74 13.87
CA TYR A 30 0.69 -6.80 13.93
C TYR A 30 1.32 -5.45 14.28
N ILE A 31 0.53 -4.37 14.33
CA ILE A 31 0.99 -3.03 14.70
C ILE A 31 1.00 -2.94 16.22
N VAL A 32 2.07 -3.42 16.83
CA VAL A 32 2.28 -3.49 18.28
C VAL A 32 3.63 -2.85 18.66
N PRO A 33 3.86 -2.48 19.93
CA PRO A 33 5.17 -2.05 20.37
C PRO A 33 6.27 -3.05 19.98
N GLY A 34 7.33 -2.56 19.33
CA GLY A 34 8.41 -3.39 18.81
C GLY A 34 8.19 -3.96 17.41
N ALA A 35 7.04 -3.69 16.76
CA ALA A 35 6.82 -4.09 15.37
C ALA A 35 7.82 -3.43 14.42
N ILE A 36 8.39 -4.21 13.51
CA ILE A 36 9.34 -3.75 12.51
C ILE A 36 8.57 -3.32 11.25
N PRO A 37 8.71 -2.06 10.77
CA PRO A 37 8.00 -1.59 9.57
C PRO A 37 8.19 -2.48 8.35
N LEU A 38 9.39 -3.03 8.15
CA LEU A 38 9.68 -3.93 7.04
C LEU A 38 8.93 -5.27 7.13
N GLU A 39 8.61 -5.76 8.33
CA GLU A 39 7.78 -6.96 8.50
C GLU A 39 6.32 -6.69 8.16
N LEU A 40 5.80 -5.53 8.55
CA LEU A 40 4.45 -5.08 8.17
C LEU A 40 4.32 -4.93 6.65
N ASP A 41 5.35 -4.38 6.00
CA ASP A 41 5.43 -4.27 4.53
C ASP A 41 5.38 -5.64 3.86
N ARG A 42 6.14 -6.62 4.38
CA ARG A 42 6.16 -8.00 3.88
C ARG A 42 4.79 -8.68 4.03
N LEU A 43 4.15 -8.53 5.18
CA LEU A 43 2.81 -9.08 5.44
C LEU A 43 1.78 -8.50 4.47
N ALA A 44 1.82 -7.18 4.22
CA ALA A 44 0.94 -6.55 3.26
C ALA A 44 1.19 -7.04 1.82
N GLU A 45 2.46 -7.18 1.42
CA GLU A 45 2.79 -7.70 0.09
C GLU A 45 2.28 -9.13 -0.12
N ASP A 46 2.51 -10.02 0.85
CA ASP A 46 2.02 -11.39 0.81
C ASP A 46 0.49 -11.43 0.71
N PHE A 47 -0.21 -10.62 1.51
CA PHE A 47 -1.66 -10.54 1.47
C PHE A 47 -2.18 -10.04 0.12
N ILE A 48 -1.62 -8.95 -0.42
CA ILE A 48 -2.01 -8.40 -1.73
C ILE A 48 -1.81 -9.45 -2.83
N ARG A 49 -0.65 -10.12 -2.86
CA ARG A 49 -0.33 -11.14 -3.86
C ARG A 49 -1.21 -12.38 -3.74
N SER A 50 -1.55 -12.80 -2.53
CA SER A 50 -2.46 -13.92 -2.28
C SER A 50 -3.88 -13.66 -2.81
N ASN A 51 -4.26 -12.39 -2.98
CA ASN A 51 -5.52 -11.96 -3.60
C ASN A 51 -5.38 -11.64 -5.10
N ALA A 52 -4.35 -12.18 -5.76
CA ALA A 52 -4.06 -11.99 -7.19
C ALA A 52 -3.91 -10.52 -7.62
N ALA A 53 -3.49 -9.64 -6.70
CA ALA A 53 -3.23 -8.23 -6.96
C ALA A 53 -1.73 -7.92 -6.92
N ILE A 54 -1.39 -6.69 -7.33
CA ILE A 54 -0.02 -6.19 -7.32
C ILE A 54 0.11 -4.97 -6.39
N PRO A 55 1.21 -4.86 -5.62
CA PRO A 55 1.49 -3.65 -4.84
C PRO A 55 1.63 -2.42 -5.74
N ALA A 56 0.82 -1.39 -5.49
CA ALA A 56 0.80 -0.21 -6.35
C ALA A 56 2.08 0.64 -6.24
N PHE A 57 2.69 0.72 -5.05
CA PHE A 57 3.87 1.55 -4.82
C PHE A 57 5.19 0.85 -5.16
N LYS A 58 5.27 -0.47 -5.06
CA LYS A 58 6.53 -1.19 -5.28
C LYS A 58 6.94 -1.10 -6.74
N GLY A 59 8.06 -0.41 -6.99
CA GLY A 59 8.54 -0.11 -8.34
C GLY A 59 7.92 1.13 -8.98
N TYR A 60 7.01 1.84 -8.29
CA TYR A 60 6.43 3.08 -8.80
C TYR A 60 7.50 4.15 -8.99
N ARG A 61 7.50 4.79 -10.17
CA ARG A 61 8.45 5.82 -10.56
C ARG A 61 7.70 7.13 -10.80
N GLY A 62 7.80 8.06 -9.85
CA GLY A 62 7.44 9.45 -10.09
C GLY A 62 8.46 10.12 -11.03
N SER A 63 8.07 11.24 -11.64
CA SER A 63 8.94 12.00 -12.56
C SER A 63 10.28 12.36 -11.89
N GLY A 64 11.39 11.85 -12.41
CA GLY A 64 12.74 12.13 -11.90
C GLY A 64 13.14 11.43 -10.60
N SER A 65 12.27 10.59 -10.02
CA SER A 65 12.53 9.90 -8.75
C SER A 65 13.06 8.47 -8.94
N ARG A 66 13.86 7.99 -7.99
CA ARG A 66 14.18 6.56 -7.87
C ARG A 66 12.87 5.79 -7.64
N ALA A 67 12.79 4.57 -8.19
CA ALA A 67 11.65 3.69 -7.96
C ALA A 67 11.44 3.47 -6.45
N PHE A 68 10.19 3.59 -6.00
CA PHE A 68 9.83 3.34 -4.61
C PHE A 68 10.00 1.84 -4.30
N PRO A 69 10.73 1.46 -3.24
CA PRO A 69 11.20 0.08 -3.08
C PRO A 69 10.21 -0.88 -2.41
N ASN A 70 9.19 -0.37 -1.71
CA ASN A 70 8.34 -1.14 -0.81
C ASN A 70 6.86 -1.14 -1.23
N THR A 71 6.06 -1.98 -0.57
CA THR A 71 4.62 -2.13 -0.81
C THR A 71 3.80 -1.04 -0.10
N LEU A 72 4.16 -0.70 1.13
CA LEU A 72 3.55 0.30 1.98
C LEU A 72 4.43 1.55 2.10
N CYS A 73 3.79 2.67 2.37
CA CYS A 73 4.42 3.84 2.99
C CYS A 73 4.13 3.76 4.49
N ILE A 74 5.17 3.76 5.33
CA ILE A 74 5.03 3.77 6.79
C ILE A 74 5.79 4.98 7.32
N SER A 75 5.03 5.99 7.76
CA SER A 75 5.53 7.28 8.23
C SER A 75 5.40 7.35 9.75
N VAL A 76 6.50 7.16 10.47
CA VAL A 76 6.56 7.15 11.92
C VAL A 76 6.86 8.57 12.44
N ASN A 77 6.14 8.99 13.48
CA ASN A 77 6.36 10.24 14.21
C ASN A 77 6.38 11.50 13.32
N GLU A 78 7.54 12.14 13.16
CA GLU A 78 7.73 13.38 12.41
C GLU A 78 7.73 13.20 10.89
N GLN A 79 7.75 11.95 10.40
CA GLN A 79 7.65 11.67 8.97
C GLN A 79 6.27 12.08 8.44
N VAL A 80 6.23 12.98 7.46
CA VAL A 80 4.98 13.54 6.95
C VAL A 80 4.19 12.52 6.11
N VAL A 81 4.79 12.01 5.03
CA VAL A 81 4.23 10.99 4.13
C VAL A 81 5.37 10.23 3.45
N HIS A 82 5.05 9.12 2.77
CA HIS A 82 6.00 8.34 1.96
C HIS A 82 7.22 7.81 2.73
N GLY A 83 7.09 7.54 4.03
CA GLY A 83 8.15 6.91 4.81
C GLY A 83 8.46 5.51 4.23
N ILE A 84 9.74 5.24 4.01
CA ILE A 84 10.22 3.96 3.45
C ILE A 84 10.34 2.97 4.61
N PRO A 85 9.58 1.86 4.60
CA PRO A 85 9.74 0.79 5.59
C PRO A 85 11.19 0.31 5.66
N ASN A 86 11.74 0.26 6.87
CA ASN A 86 13.11 -0.20 7.13
C ASN A 86 13.16 -1.07 8.40
N SER A 87 14.38 -1.54 8.73
CA SER A 87 14.71 -2.49 9.80
C SER A 87 14.32 -2.05 11.19
#